data_AF-A0A2H1WXJ3-F1
#
_entry.id   AF-A0A2H1WXJ3-F1
#
_cell.length_a   1.000
_cell.length_b   1.000
_cell.length_c   1.000
_cell.angle_alpha   90.00
_cell.angle_beta   90.00
_cell.angle_gamma   90.00
#
_symmetry.space_group_name_H-M   'P 1'
#
loop_
_entity.id
_entity.type
_entity.pdbx_description
1 polymer ?
#
loop_
_entity_poly.entity_id
_entity_poly.type
_entity_poly.pdbx_seq_one_letter_code
_entity_poly.pdbx_strand_id
1 'polypeptide(L)'
;MLYRYPGGYAWQLRLSRTDIRRNEALYKLHNFLVAETAAGGVSRQETVSMIPPVVLDVQPHHKVLDMCAAPGSKTAQLIEFLHAEEDKMPTGFVMANDVDNSRCYMLVHQAKRLNSPCILITNHDSAVMPALEVTNEQNPGSTKPLKFDRILCDVPCSGDATLRKNPDIWLKWSTGNGNNLHGIQYRVLKRGCELLEVGGRLVYSTCSFNPVENEAVVHRVLQETGGSVQLVDVTAMLPGLKFHKGMTYWRPASKDMVFYEKYEDVPEKWQTVVRPQMFPPKPEDLPKYNLDRCIRILPHHQDTGGFFVAVFEKVSPLPWEKDIKPAETSEVKEEEKKEPPKKKRRMGGYREDPFVFFSGEEEDVYPSIKEFYDLQRDFNATCLLTRCHVGKKKNIYLVSPIVKDVVSLNEGKIKIINTGVKTFVRCDNKNMVCPFRLSQEGLQSITQFIGPKRRLRILKEDLILVLQNDNPSKPPDVKLFTEQTQALVKDFATGSCVLEYKEAGQDSNLELTLVGWRGVHSLRAYTATPDTVHYLRLLGADYSKYDVNKFKKASDVPDGETEANDVTETEPTESTSAAADESGTNGAGADTEMVEPSAS
;
A
#
# COMPACT_ATOMS: atom_id res chain seq x y z
N MET A 1 5.09 -22.93 10.57
CA MET A 1 5.96 -21.80 11.00
C MET A 1 6.94 -21.53 9.87
N LEU A 2 6.95 -20.31 9.36
CA LEU A 2 7.89 -19.88 8.33
C LEU A 2 9.18 -19.57 9.10
N TYR A 3 10.15 -20.50 9.07
CA TYR A 3 11.09 -20.66 10.18
C TYR A 3 11.89 -19.41 10.60
N ARG A 4 11.97 -18.32 9.81
CA ARG A 4 12.82 -17.15 10.10
C ARG A 4 12.30 -15.82 9.50
N TYR A 5 11.00 -15.51 9.58
CA TYR A 5 10.57 -14.11 9.39
C TYR A 5 11.03 -13.25 10.58
N PRO A 6 11.49 -12.00 10.38
CA PRO A 6 11.94 -11.14 11.48
C PRO A 6 10.90 -11.08 12.61
N GLY A 7 11.37 -11.22 13.86
CA GLY A 7 10.51 -11.18 15.05
C GLY A 7 9.54 -12.35 15.24
N GLY A 8 9.54 -13.37 14.36
CA GLY A 8 8.65 -14.52 14.48
C GLY A 8 7.19 -14.25 14.11
N TYR A 9 6.90 -13.11 13.48
CA TYR A 9 5.55 -12.64 13.12
C TYR A 9 4.95 -13.29 11.86
N ALA A 10 5.49 -14.41 11.39
CA ALA A 10 4.94 -15.10 10.21
C ALA A 10 4.63 -16.57 10.50
N TRP A 11 3.39 -16.95 10.20
CA TRP A 11 2.90 -18.32 10.32
C TRP A 11 2.55 -18.88 8.94
N GLN A 12 2.87 -20.15 8.75
CA GLN A 12 2.49 -20.90 7.56
C GLN A 12 1.67 -22.10 8.01
N LEU A 13 0.48 -22.21 7.43
CA LEU A 13 -0.46 -23.32 7.62
C LEU A 13 -0.40 -24.24 6.40
N ARG A 14 -0.41 -25.55 6.61
CA ARG A 14 -0.51 -26.55 5.54
C ARG A 14 -1.97 -26.82 5.17
N LEU A 15 -2.77 -25.77 5.08
CA LEU A 15 -4.19 -25.83 4.77
C LEU A 15 -4.47 -24.83 3.66
N SER A 16 -5.20 -25.25 2.63
CA SER A 16 -5.66 -24.33 1.60
C SER A 16 -6.79 -23.44 2.12
N ARG A 17 -7.05 -22.34 1.41
CA ARG A 17 -8.23 -21.49 1.65
C ARG A 17 -9.52 -22.32 1.61
N THR A 18 -9.59 -23.29 0.71
CA THR A 18 -10.76 -24.15 0.54
C THR A 18 -10.94 -25.09 1.72
N ASP A 19 -9.85 -25.66 2.26
CA ASP A 19 -9.90 -26.55 3.43
C ASP A 19 -10.44 -25.80 4.65
N ILE A 20 -9.92 -24.59 4.90
CA ILE A 20 -10.37 -23.73 6.00
C ILE A 20 -11.84 -23.34 5.82
N ARG A 21 -12.27 -23.05 4.58
CA ARG A 21 -13.64 -22.59 4.31
C ARG A 21 -14.68 -23.71 4.37
N ARG A 22 -14.33 -24.94 4.00
CA ARG A 22 -15.28 -26.07 3.87
C ARG A 22 -15.38 -26.95 5.11
N ASN A 23 -14.40 -26.92 6.00
CA ASN A 23 -14.40 -27.75 7.20
C ASN A 23 -15.08 -27.05 8.38
N GLU A 24 -16.15 -27.63 8.91
CA GLU A 24 -16.83 -27.09 10.10
C GLU A 24 -15.89 -26.98 11.30
N ALA A 25 -14.99 -27.94 11.52
CA ALA A 25 -14.05 -27.90 12.64
C ALA A 25 -13.12 -26.67 12.63
N LEU A 26 -12.96 -26.03 11.46
CA LEU A 26 -12.10 -24.86 11.26
C LEU A 26 -12.86 -23.53 11.23
N TYR A 27 -14.18 -23.50 11.47
CA TYR A 27 -14.99 -22.28 11.35
C TYR A 27 -14.46 -21.14 12.24
N LYS A 28 -13.99 -21.45 13.46
CA LYS A 28 -13.39 -20.46 14.37
C LYS A 28 -12.12 -19.85 13.80
N LEU A 29 -11.26 -20.67 13.20
CA LEU A 29 -10.03 -20.19 12.55
C LEU A 29 -10.38 -19.32 11.33
N HIS A 30 -11.39 -19.71 10.56
CA HIS A 30 -11.88 -18.89 9.46
C HIS A 30 -12.37 -17.53 9.94
N ASN A 31 -13.23 -17.49 10.96
CA ASN A 31 -13.76 -16.26 11.53
C ASN A 31 -12.65 -15.37 12.12
N PHE A 32 -11.68 -15.98 12.81
CA PHE A 32 -10.48 -15.30 13.29
C PHE A 32 -9.72 -14.63 12.14
N LEU A 33 -9.38 -15.37 11.08
CA LEU A 33 -8.63 -14.84 9.95
C LEU A 33 -9.38 -13.69 9.25
N VAL A 34 -10.70 -13.80 9.10
CA VAL A 34 -11.52 -12.74 8.49
C VAL A 34 -11.52 -11.48 9.36
N ALA A 35 -11.78 -11.61 10.66
CA ALA A 35 -11.83 -10.48 11.58
C ALA A 35 -10.47 -9.78 11.68
N GLU A 36 -9.39 -10.52 11.87
CA GLU A 36 -8.04 -9.95 12.00
C GLU A 36 -7.52 -9.36 10.68
N THR A 37 -7.89 -9.94 9.53
CA THR A 37 -7.55 -9.35 8.22
C THR A 37 -8.29 -8.04 7.99
N ALA A 38 -9.54 -7.92 8.47
CA ALA A 38 -10.33 -6.71 8.34
C ALA A 38 -9.89 -5.61 9.31
N ALA A 39 -9.52 -5.98 10.55
CA ALA A 39 -8.95 -5.07 11.56
C ALA A 39 -7.49 -4.65 11.25
N GLY A 40 -6.83 -5.32 10.30
CA GLY A 40 -5.44 -5.04 9.92
C GLY A 40 -4.39 -5.73 10.80
N GLY A 41 -4.79 -6.61 11.73
CA GLY A 41 -3.88 -7.36 12.60
C GLY A 41 -3.22 -8.57 11.92
N VAL A 42 -3.77 -9.08 10.82
CA VAL A 42 -3.18 -10.20 10.06
C VAL A 42 -3.19 -9.89 8.55
N SER A 43 -2.03 -10.05 7.91
CA SER A 43 -1.88 -9.99 6.46
C SER A 43 -1.65 -11.38 5.88
N ARG A 44 -2.45 -11.77 4.87
CA ARG A 44 -2.26 -13.02 4.14
C ARG A 44 -1.38 -12.77 2.92
N GLN A 45 -0.21 -13.40 2.88
CA GLN A 45 0.73 -13.26 1.77
C GLN A 45 1.50 -14.56 1.56
N GLU A 46 1.95 -14.76 0.32
CA GLU A 46 2.83 -15.88 -0.01
C GLU A 46 4.23 -15.68 0.59
N THR A 47 4.79 -16.75 1.14
CA THR A 47 6.11 -16.77 1.79
C THR A 47 7.20 -16.09 0.97
N VAL A 48 7.33 -16.43 -0.32
CA VAL A 48 8.40 -15.89 -1.17
C VAL A 48 8.19 -14.42 -1.54
N SER A 49 6.93 -13.96 -1.51
CA SER A 49 6.55 -12.57 -1.75
C SER A 49 6.92 -11.66 -0.57
N MET A 50 7.14 -12.22 0.63
CA MET A 50 7.59 -11.47 1.81
C MET A 50 9.10 -11.16 1.81
N ILE A 51 9.88 -11.83 0.95
CA ILE A 51 11.34 -11.74 0.96
C ILE A 51 11.86 -10.39 0.44
N PRO A 52 11.34 -9.82 -0.67
CA PRO A 52 11.87 -8.55 -1.20
C PRO A 52 11.83 -7.41 -0.18
N PRO A 53 10.73 -7.17 0.57
CA PRO A 53 10.74 -6.12 1.59
C PRO A 53 11.72 -6.41 2.74
N VAL A 54 11.92 -7.68 3.13
CA VAL A 54 12.88 -8.07 4.19
C VAL A 54 14.31 -7.71 3.78
N VAL A 55 14.73 -8.04 2.56
CA VAL A 55 16.10 -7.73 2.10
C VAL A 55 16.28 -6.27 1.69
N LEU A 56 15.18 -5.55 1.45
CA LEU A 56 15.20 -4.10 1.21
C LEU A 56 15.63 -3.33 2.47
N ASP A 57 15.41 -3.88 3.67
CA ASP A 57 15.87 -3.28 4.93
C ASP A 57 15.40 -1.82 5.12
N VAL A 58 14.07 -1.67 5.20
CA VAL A 58 13.43 -0.37 5.42
C VAL A 58 13.59 0.04 6.88
N GLN A 59 13.81 1.33 7.10
CA GLN A 59 14.00 1.96 8.41
C GLN A 59 13.06 3.16 8.50
N PRO A 60 12.66 3.62 9.71
CA PRO A 60 11.63 4.66 9.87
C PRO A 60 11.90 6.00 9.19
N HIS A 61 13.16 6.32 8.92
CA HIS A 61 13.56 7.56 8.26
C HIS A 61 13.68 7.45 6.73
N HIS A 62 13.57 6.24 6.17
CA HIS A 62 13.75 6.04 4.73
C HIS A 62 12.57 6.58 3.91
N LYS A 63 12.90 7.21 2.80
CA LYS A 63 11.99 7.48 1.68
C LYS A 63 11.97 6.24 0.80
N VAL A 64 10.84 5.55 0.79
CA VAL A 64 10.67 4.25 0.11
C VAL A 64 9.78 4.40 -1.11
N LEU A 65 10.17 3.81 -2.24
CA LEU A 65 9.34 3.72 -3.45
C LEU A 65 9.06 2.26 -3.81
N ASP A 66 7.78 1.90 -3.88
CA ASP A 66 7.30 0.67 -4.49
C ASP A 66 6.82 0.99 -5.91
N MET A 67 7.60 0.55 -6.92
CA MET A 67 7.38 0.96 -8.30
C MET A 67 6.17 0.30 -8.96
N CYS A 68 5.78 -0.90 -8.51
CA CYS A 68 4.73 -1.72 -9.09
C CYS A 68 3.91 -2.36 -7.96
N ALA A 69 3.18 -1.53 -7.23
CA ALA A 69 2.74 -1.81 -5.89
C ALA A 69 1.48 -2.70 -5.78
N ALA A 70 0.56 -2.64 -6.74
CA ALA A 70 -0.72 -3.34 -6.57
C ALA A 70 -0.55 -4.86 -6.71
N PRO A 71 -1.23 -5.68 -5.90
CA PRO A 71 -2.39 -5.35 -5.06
C PRO A 71 -2.05 -4.73 -3.69
N GLY A 72 -0.78 -4.64 -3.29
CA GLY A 72 -0.35 -3.90 -2.11
C GLY A 72 0.19 -4.71 -0.93
N SER A 73 0.35 -6.04 -1.04
CA SER A 73 0.87 -6.85 0.08
C SER A 73 2.31 -6.48 0.45
N LYS A 74 3.17 -6.21 -0.54
CA LYS A 74 4.55 -5.77 -0.27
C LYS A 74 4.58 -4.36 0.28
N THR A 75 3.78 -3.45 -0.29
CA THR A 75 3.59 -2.10 0.25
C THR A 75 3.16 -2.10 1.71
N ALA A 76 2.21 -2.97 2.07
CA ALA A 76 1.76 -3.13 3.45
C ALA A 76 2.92 -3.50 4.38
N GLN A 77 3.72 -4.48 3.97
CA GLN A 77 4.92 -4.90 4.70
C GLN A 77 5.98 -3.77 4.81
N LEU A 78 6.14 -2.95 3.76
CA LEU A 78 7.05 -1.79 3.79
C LEU A 78 6.57 -0.73 4.79
N ILE A 79 5.26 -0.52 4.90
CA ILE A 79 4.66 0.40 5.88
C ILE A 79 4.87 -0.14 7.30
N GLU A 80 4.67 -1.44 7.52
CA GLU A 80 4.95 -2.08 8.81
C GLU A 80 6.42 -1.87 9.23
N PHE A 81 7.38 -2.07 8.34
CA PHE A 81 8.80 -1.81 8.64
C PHE A 81 9.12 -0.33 8.86
N LEU A 82 8.42 0.59 8.18
CA LEU A 82 8.57 2.02 8.41
C LEU A 82 8.10 2.42 9.82
N HIS A 83 7.08 1.73 10.36
CA HIS A 83 6.52 1.95 11.70
C HIS A 83 7.12 1.03 12.77
N ALA A 84 8.36 0.54 12.59
CA ALA A 84 9.03 -0.31 13.57
C ALA A 84 9.22 0.33 14.96
N GLU A 85 9.14 1.65 15.07
CA GLU A 85 9.16 2.40 16.33
C GLU A 85 7.72 2.78 16.74
N GLU A 86 7.10 2.02 17.64
CA GLU A 86 5.66 2.14 17.99
C GLU A 86 5.25 3.52 18.55
N ASP A 87 6.17 4.23 19.20
CA ASP A 87 5.87 5.51 19.90
C ASP A 87 6.18 6.77 19.09
N LYS A 88 6.68 6.64 17.85
CA LYS A 88 7.12 7.79 17.06
C LYS A 88 6.60 7.73 15.64
N MET A 89 6.12 8.88 15.20
CA MET A 89 5.75 9.04 13.80
C MET A 89 7.02 8.97 12.93
N PRO A 90 7.06 8.10 11.90
CA PRO A 90 8.21 7.98 11.03
C PRO A 90 8.51 9.30 10.30
N THR A 91 9.79 9.63 10.15
CA THR A 91 10.23 10.81 9.38
C THR A 91 10.26 10.51 7.88
N GLY A 92 10.37 9.24 7.51
CA GLY A 92 10.28 8.74 6.14
C GLY A 92 8.84 8.53 5.67
N PHE A 93 8.69 7.95 4.48
CA PHE A 93 7.39 7.64 3.90
C PHE A 93 7.49 6.54 2.83
N VAL A 94 6.35 5.91 2.52
CA VAL A 94 6.22 4.95 1.42
C VAL A 94 5.42 5.58 0.28
N MET A 95 6.03 5.69 -0.90
CA MET A 95 5.34 5.97 -2.16
C MET A 95 5.02 4.65 -2.86
N ALA A 96 3.75 4.39 -3.11
CA ALA A 96 3.27 3.19 -3.76
C ALA A 96 2.68 3.54 -5.13
N ASN A 97 3.34 3.10 -6.19
CA ASN A 97 2.98 3.43 -7.56
C ASN A 97 2.44 2.22 -8.30
N ASP A 98 1.38 2.40 -9.09
CA ASP A 98 0.95 1.41 -10.08
C ASP A 98 0.51 2.09 -11.38
N VAL A 99 0.71 1.43 -12.52
CA VAL A 99 0.32 1.95 -13.82
C VAL A 99 -1.20 1.81 -14.04
N ASP A 100 -1.82 0.79 -13.46
CA ASP A 100 -3.24 0.51 -13.60
C ASP A 100 -4.06 1.23 -12.52
N ASN A 101 -4.92 2.15 -12.98
CA ASN A 101 -5.74 2.98 -12.10
C ASN A 101 -6.74 2.16 -11.26
N SER A 102 -7.30 1.08 -11.80
CA SER A 102 -8.25 0.22 -11.07
C SER A 102 -7.55 -0.52 -9.94
N ARG A 103 -6.33 -1.02 -10.22
CA ARG A 103 -5.48 -1.70 -9.24
C ARG A 103 -4.97 -0.74 -8.15
N CYS A 104 -4.79 0.55 -8.46
CA CYS A 104 -4.50 1.57 -7.43
C CYS A 104 -5.60 1.63 -6.36
N TYR A 105 -6.89 1.51 -6.69
CA TYR A 105 -7.95 1.53 -5.67
C TYR A 105 -7.96 0.28 -4.80
N MET A 106 -7.54 -0.88 -5.34
CA MET A 106 -7.29 -2.08 -4.52
C MET A 106 -6.16 -1.83 -3.52
N LEU A 107 -5.06 -1.22 -3.97
CA LEU A 107 -3.95 -0.81 -3.12
C LEU A 107 -4.41 0.16 -2.02
N VAL A 108 -5.25 1.14 -2.34
CA VAL A 108 -5.86 2.06 -1.35
C VAL A 108 -6.61 1.28 -0.28
N HIS A 109 -7.42 0.30 -0.67
CA HIS A 109 -8.17 -0.53 0.29
C HIS A 109 -7.23 -1.34 1.20
N GLN A 110 -6.18 -1.96 0.63
CA GLN A 110 -5.23 -2.74 1.43
C GLN A 110 -4.46 -1.85 2.41
N ALA A 111 -3.98 -0.68 1.94
CA ALA A 111 -3.19 0.26 2.73
C ALA A 111 -4.00 0.97 3.83
N LYS A 112 -5.30 1.24 3.60
CA LYS A 112 -6.19 1.86 4.59
C LYS A 112 -6.25 1.09 5.91
N ARG A 113 -6.05 -0.23 5.89
CA ARG A 113 -6.06 -1.05 7.12
C ARG A 113 -4.85 -0.81 8.02
N LEU A 114 -3.76 -0.26 7.49
CA LEU A 114 -2.56 0.08 8.26
C LEU A 114 -2.57 1.51 8.80
N ASN A 115 -3.53 2.34 8.37
CA ASN A 115 -3.77 3.68 8.92
C ASN A 115 -2.53 4.61 8.99
N SER A 116 -1.53 4.41 8.13
CA SER A 116 -0.29 5.18 8.15
C SER A 116 -0.48 6.60 7.55
N PRO A 117 -0.05 7.67 8.25
CA PRO A 117 0.01 9.03 7.69
C PRO A 117 1.20 9.21 6.72
N CYS A 118 2.12 8.24 6.67
CA CYS A 118 3.36 8.28 5.90
C CYS A 118 3.26 7.49 4.58
N ILE A 119 2.09 7.49 3.93
CA ILE A 119 1.87 6.81 2.64
C ILE A 119 1.39 7.76 1.56
N LEU A 120 1.89 7.59 0.34
CA LEU A 120 1.42 8.26 -0.87
C LEU A 120 1.17 7.23 -1.97
N ILE A 121 -0.05 7.19 -2.52
CA ILE A 121 -0.40 6.30 -3.63
C ILE A 121 -0.46 7.10 -4.93
N THR A 122 0.31 6.70 -5.93
CA THR A 122 0.41 7.37 -7.23
C THR A 122 0.02 6.43 -8.37
N ASN A 123 -0.44 7.02 -9.48
CA ASN A 123 -0.76 6.30 -10.69
C ASN A 123 0.09 6.82 -11.86
N HIS A 124 1.14 6.09 -12.21
CA HIS A 124 2.08 6.47 -13.27
C HIS A 124 2.81 5.25 -13.85
N ASP A 125 3.24 5.34 -15.10
CA ASP A 125 4.17 4.36 -15.68
C ASP A 125 5.54 4.48 -15.01
N SER A 126 5.95 3.42 -14.32
CA SER A 126 7.19 3.32 -13.54
C SER A 126 8.44 3.45 -14.41
N ALA A 127 8.38 3.04 -15.68
CA ALA A 127 9.50 3.13 -16.61
C ALA A 127 9.86 4.58 -16.99
N VAL A 128 8.93 5.52 -16.81
CA VAL A 128 9.08 6.93 -17.16
C VAL A 128 8.64 7.87 -16.03
N MET A 129 8.66 7.37 -14.79
CA MET A 129 8.24 8.12 -13.60
C MET A 129 9.05 9.42 -13.46
N PRO A 130 8.45 10.61 -13.32
CA PRO A 130 9.19 11.87 -13.26
C PRO A 130 10.09 11.96 -12.02
N ALA A 131 11.15 12.76 -12.09
CA ALA A 131 11.89 13.16 -10.89
C ALA A 131 11.02 14.17 -10.14
N LEU A 132 10.60 13.82 -8.93
CA LEU A 132 9.79 14.68 -8.09
C LEU A 132 10.68 15.70 -7.37
N GLU A 133 10.08 16.73 -6.80
CA GLU A 133 10.77 17.78 -6.04
C GLU A 133 10.35 17.76 -4.57
N VAL A 134 11.27 18.17 -3.70
CA VAL A 134 11.02 18.41 -2.28
C VAL A 134 11.70 19.72 -1.87
N THR A 135 11.23 20.33 -0.80
CA THR A 135 11.84 21.53 -0.22
C THR A 135 13.28 21.21 0.22
N ASN A 136 14.20 22.12 -0.07
CA ASN A 136 15.59 21.97 0.34
C ASN A 136 15.76 22.38 1.80
N GLU A 137 16.08 21.42 2.67
CA GLU A 137 16.33 21.65 4.10
C GLU A 137 17.43 22.69 4.36
N GLN A 138 18.44 22.78 3.47
CA GLN A 138 19.56 23.73 3.62
C GLN A 138 19.19 25.15 3.15
N ASN A 139 18.19 25.27 2.28
CA ASN A 139 17.73 26.56 1.77
C ASN A 139 16.21 26.53 1.56
N PRO A 140 15.42 26.89 2.60
CA PRO A 140 13.95 26.79 2.63
C PRO A 140 13.17 27.56 1.55
N GLY A 141 13.85 28.37 0.72
CA GLY A 141 13.25 29.03 -0.45
C GLY A 141 13.49 28.29 -1.78
N SER A 142 14.15 27.13 -1.76
CA SER A 142 14.51 26.37 -2.96
C SER A 142 14.00 24.94 -2.89
N THR A 143 13.80 24.32 -4.06
CA THR A 143 13.47 22.90 -4.17
C THR A 143 14.69 22.12 -4.64
N LYS A 144 14.72 20.83 -4.29
CA LYS A 144 15.71 19.86 -4.79
C LYS A 144 15.01 18.61 -5.33
N PRO A 145 15.63 17.86 -6.26
CA PRO A 145 15.09 16.58 -6.70
C PRO A 145 14.95 15.59 -5.53
N LEU A 146 13.79 14.94 -5.43
CA LEU A 146 13.54 13.84 -4.50
C LEU A 146 14.26 12.58 -5.01
N LYS A 147 15.11 12.03 -4.15
CA LYS A 147 15.71 10.70 -4.30
C LYS A 147 15.25 9.81 -3.15
N PHE A 148 15.10 8.53 -3.45
CA PHE A 148 14.64 7.51 -2.50
C PHE A 148 15.82 6.73 -1.92
N ASP A 149 15.73 6.38 -0.64
CA ASP A 149 16.74 5.60 0.06
C ASP A 149 16.55 4.10 -0.19
N ARG A 150 15.31 3.70 -0.46
CA ARG A 150 14.88 2.32 -0.70
C ARG A 150 13.92 2.25 -1.88
N ILE A 151 14.18 1.36 -2.84
CA ILE A 151 13.28 1.14 -3.98
C ILE A 151 12.99 -0.35 -4.15
N LEU A 152 11.71 -0.69 -4.27
CA LEU A 152 11.25 -2.02 -4.63
C LEU A 152 10.77 -2.01 -6.09
N CYS A 153 11.39 -2.86 -6.91
CA CYS A 153 11.02 -3.14 -8.28
C CYS A 153 10.47 -4.57 -8.38
N ASP A 154 9.25 -4.79 -7.88
CA ASP A 154 8.51 -6.04 -8.10
C ASP A 154 7.80 -5.99 -9.45
N VAL A 155 8.57 -6.21 -10.52
CA VAL A 155 8.14 -5.88 -11.87
C VAL A 155 7.13 -6.89 -12.43
N PRO A 156 6.24 -6.47 -13.35
CA PRO A 156 5.38 -7.41 -14.07
C PRO A 156 6.22 -8.48 -14.78
N CYS A 157 5.84 -9.75 -14.60
CA CYS A 157 6.54 -10.94 -15.04
C CYS A 157 5.62 -11.87 -15.83
N SER A 158 6.19 -12.84 -16.54
CA SER A 158 5.43 -13.93 -17.17
C SER A 158 4.66 -14.81 -16.18
N GLY A 159 5.06 -14.79 -14.89
CA GLY A 159 4.37 -15.49 -13.82
C GLY A 159 4.61 -17.00 -13.79
N ASP A 160 5.53 -17.53 -14.59
CA ASP A 160 5.75 -18.98 -14.71
C ASP A 160 6.24 -19.64 -13.40
N ALA A 161 6.75 -18.87 -12.44
CA ALA A 161 7.08 -19.37 -11.11
C ALA A 161 5.85 -19.52 -10.18
N THR A 162 4.68 -19.07 -10.61
CA THR A 162 3.40 -19.13 -9.87
C THR A 162 2.49 -20.27 -10.29
N LEU A 163 2.96 -21.19 -11.16
CA LEU A 163 2.18 -22.32 -11.71
C LEU A 163 1.42 -23.16 -10.67
N ARG A 164 1.97 -23.31 -9.45
CA ARG A 164 1.30 -24.03 -8.36
C ARG A 164 0.00 -23.36 -7.88
N LYS A 165 -0.08 -22.03 -7.99
CA LYS A 165 -1.20 -21.21 -7.54
C LYS A 165 -2.13 -20.83 -8.69
N ASN A 166 -1.55 -20.60 -9.88
CA ASN A 166 -2.26 -20.14 -11.06
C ASN A 166 -2.07 -21.17 -12.21
N PRO A 167 -2.82 -22.29 -12.22
CA PRO A 167 -2.67 -23.34 -13.23
C PRO A 167 -2.89 -22.84 -14.67
N ASP A 168 -3.71 -21.80 -14.86
CA ASP A 168 -4.03 -21.21 -16.17
C ASP A 168 -2.80 -20.70 -16.93
N ILE A 169 -1.72 -20.36 -16.21
CA ILE A 169 -0.47 -19.93 -16.82
C ILE A 169 0.09 -21.04 -17.72
N TRP A 170 -0.09 -22.31 -17.36
CA TRP A 170 0.35 -23.44 -18.18
C TRP A 170 -0.22 -23.43 -19.60
N LEU A 171 -1.45 -22.97 -19.75
CA LEU A 171 -2.16 -22.92 -21.04
C LEU A 171 -1.74 -21.73 -21.92
N LYS A 172 -1.21 -20.67 -21.31
CA LYS A 172 -0.88 -19.39 -21.98
C LYS A 172 0.62 -19.13 -22.07
N TRP A 173 1.44 -19.99 -21.44
CA TRP A 173 2.88 -19.79 -21.36
C TRP A 173 3.54 -19.88 -22.73
N SER A 174 4.42 -18.93 -23.02
CA SER A 174 5.30 -18.97 -24.19
C SER A 174 6.59 -18.19 -23.90
N THR A 175 7.69 -18.57 -24.55
CA THR A 175 8.97 -17.85 -24.51
C THR A 175 8.84 -16.40 -24.98
N GLY A 176 7.94 -16.15 -25.94
CA GLY A 176 7.64 -14.82 -26.44
C GLY A 176 7.12 -13.87 -25.35
N ASN A 177 6.36 -14.37 -24.36
CA ASN A 177 5.81 -13.55 -23.28
C ASN A 177 6.94 -12.94 -22.44
N GLY A 178 7.89 -13.76 -21.98
CA GLY A 178 9.03 -13.29 -21.19
C GLY A 178 9.96 -12.36 -21.98
N ASN A 179 10.23 -12.69 -23.25
CA ASN A 179 11.07 -11.85 -24.11
C ASN A 179 10.47 -10.44 -24.32
N ASN A 180 9.15 -10.33 -24.48
CA ASN A 180 8.47 -9.05 -24.62
C ASN A 180 8.53 -8.19 -23.35
N LEU A 181 8.60 -8.83 -22.18
CA LEU A 181 8.67 -8.15 -20.88
C LEU A 181 10.08 -7.65 -20.52
N HIS A 182 11.14 -8.30 -21.02
CA HIS A 182 12.53 -7.90 -20.74
C HIS A 182 12.78 -6.40 -20.91
N GLY A 183 12.29 -5.82 -22.01
CA GLY A 183 12.49 -4.41 -22.32
C GLY A 183 11.83 -3.46 -21.31
N ILE A 184 10.61 -3.78 -20.84
CA ILE A 184 9.92 -2.96 -19.83
C ILE A 184 10.53 -3.16 -18.45
N GLN A 185 10.85 -4.40 -18.07
CA GLN A 185 11.49 -4.73 -16.79
C GLN A 185 12.83 -4.01 -16.62
N TYR A 186 13.66 -4.00 -17.67
CA TYR A 186 14.90 -3.23 -17.70
C TYR A 186 14.65 -1.72 -17.55
N ARG A 187 13.67 -1.14 -18.26
CA ARG A 187 13.39 0.31 -18.14
C ARG A 187 12.91 0.69 -16.74
N VAL A 188 12.07 -0.13 -16.12
CA VAL A 188 11.64 0.07 -14.73
C VAL A 188 12.83 0.00 -13.79
N LEU A 189 13.69 -1.03 -13.89
CA LEU A 189 14.88 -1.16 -13.06
C LEU A 189 15.86 0.01 -13.26
N LYS A 190 16.14 0.39 -14.51
CA LYS A 190 16.98 1.54 -14.85
C LYS A 190 16.43 2.82 -14.24
N ARG A 191 15.11 3.04 -14.35
CA ARG A 191 14.47 4.22 -13.77
C ARG A 191 14.52 4.20 -12.25
N GLY A 192 14.39 3.03 -11.63
CA GLY A 192 14.64 2.84 -10.21
C GLY A 192 16.05 3.29 -9.82
N CYS A 193 17.10 2.86 -10.53
CA CYS A 193 18.48 3.31 -10.27
C CYS A 193 18.67 4.83 -10.40
N GLU A 194 17.95 5.47 -11.33
CA GLU A 194 17.95 6.94 -11.51
C GLU A 194 17.25 7.67 -10.36
N LEU A 195 16.22 7.08 -9.76
CA LEU A 195 15.50 7.66 -8.63
C LEU A 195 16.15 7.34 -7.27
N LEU A 196 17.07 6.38 -7.24
CA LEU A 196 17.79 5.96 -6.05
C LEU A 196 18.88 6.97 -5.66
N GLU A 197 18.94 7.26 -4.36
CA GLU A 197 20.00 8.03 -3.72
C GLU A 197 21.33 7.26 -3.75
N VAL A 198 22.46 7.96 -3.75
CA VAL A 198 23.77 7.31 -3.57
C VAL A 198 23.86 6.79 -2.12
N GLY A 199 24.24 5.53 -1.96
CA GLY A 199 24.12 4.77 -0.71
C GLY A 199 22.75 4.10 -0.51
N GLY A 200 21.80 4.35 -1.41
CA GLY A 200 20.48 3.72 -1.39
C GLY A 200 20.52 2.26 -1.84
N ARG A 201 19.50 1.50 -1.43
CA ARG A 201 19.31 0.09 -1.79
C ARG A 201 18.08 -0.09 -2.68
N LEU A 202 18.22 -0.90 -3.72
CA LEU A 202 17.13 -1.27 -4.61
C LEU A 202 16.99 -2.79 -4.67
N VAL A 203 15.77 -3.29 -4.56
CA VAL A 203 15.46 -4.71 -4.73
C VAL A 203 14.68 -4.92 -6.01
N TYR A 204 15.22 -5.71 -6.91
CA TYR A 204 14.53 -6.20 -8.10
C TYR A 204 13.99 -7.59 -7.81
N SER A 205 12.71 -7.82 -8.09
CA SER A 205 12.10 -9.13 -7.93
C SER A 205 11.15 -9.50 -9.05
N THR A 206 11.04 -10.80 -9.30
CA THR A 206 10.04 -11.35 -10.19
C THR A 206 9.48 -12.67 -9.66
N CYS A 207 8.28 -12.96 -10.12
CA CYS A 207 7.57 -14.21 -10.02
C CYS A 207 7.85 -15.15 -11.20
N SER A 208 9.05 -15.07 -11.81
CA SER A 208 9.44 -15.81 -13.01
C SER A 208 10.71 -16.64 -12.77
N PHE A 209 10.82 -17.79 -13.45
CA PHE A 209 12.06 -18.56 -13.53
C PHE A 209 12.89 -18.24 -14.77
N ASN A 210 12.33 -17.50 -15.73
CA ASN A 210 12.98 -17.23 -17.00
C ASN A 210 14.22 -16.33 -16.82
N PRO A 211 15.44 -16.79 -17.18
CA PRO A 211 16.65 -15.99 -17.04
C PRO A 211 16.63 -14.70 -17.89
N VAL A 212 15.84 -14.66 -18.97
CA VAL A 212 15.66 -13.45 -19.78
C VAL A 212 14.96 -12.33 -18.99
N GLU A 213 14.07 -12.68 -18.07
CA GLU A 213 13.39 -11.75 -17.16
C GLU A 213 14.18 -11.54 -15.85
N ASN A 214 15.31 -12.22 -15.66
CA ASN A 214 16.03 -12.23 -14.40
C ASN A 214 17.46 -11.74 -14.63
N GLU A 215 18.42 -12.64 -14.77
CA GLU A 215 19.84 -12.30 -14.88
C GLU A 215 20.14 -11.49 -16.12
N ALA A 216 19.41 -11.64 -17.23
CA ALA A 216 19.62 -10.79 -18.40
C ALA A 216 19.27 -9.32 -18.13
N VAL A 217 18.20 -9.06 -17.37
CA VAL A 217 17.81 -7.70 -16.97
C VAL A 217 18.85 -7.12 -16.00
N VAL A 218 19.26 -7.91 -15.01
CA VAL A 218 20.30 -7.54 -14.02
C VAL A 218 21.62 -7.23 -14.72
N HIS A 219 22.09 -8.14 -15.58
CA HIS A 219 23.33 -8.01 -16.34
C HIS A 219 23.33 -6.72 -17.18
N ARG A 220 22.25 -6.46 -17.91
CA ARG A 220 22.14 -5.26 -18.75
C ARG A 220 22.28 -3.97 -17.94
N VAL A 221 21.62 -3.88 -16.79
CA VAL A 221 21.72 -2.70 -15.92
C VAL A 221 23.14 -2.55 -15.34
N LEU A 222 23.75 -3.64 -14.88
CA LEU A 222 25.13 -3.59 -14.37
C LEU A 222 26.14 -3.16 -15.44
N GLN A 223 25.97 -3.65 -16.67
CA GLN A 223 26.81 -3.27 -17.81
C GLN A 223 26.72 -1.77 -18.09
N GLU A 224 25.50 -1.21 -18.17
CA GLU A 224 25.30 0.20 -18.51
C GLU A 224 25.71 1.14 -17.36
N THR A 225 25.52 0.73 -16.12
CA THR A 225 25.87 1.57 -14.94
C THR A 225 27.37 1.65 -14.70
N GLY A 226 28.19 0.81 -15.34
CA GLY A 226 29.65 0.93 -15.33
C GLY A 226 30.28 0.89 -13.92
N GLY A 227 29.64 0.19 -12.97
CA GLY A 227 30.10 0.09 -11.58
C GLY A 227 29.46 1.09 -10.60
N SER A 228 28.64 2.04 -11.07
CA SER A 228 27.89 2.94 -10.18
C SER A 228 26.83 2.21 -9.34
N VAL A 229 26.42 1.02 -9.76
CA VAL A 229 25.49 0.13 -9.06
C VAL A 229 26.09 -1.26 -8.98
N GLN A 230 26.00 -1.91 -7.82
CA GLN A 230 26.57 -3.24 -7.58
C GLN A 230 25.55 -4.19 -6.93
N LEU A 231 25.69 -5.49 -7.18
CA LEU A 231 24.91 -6.51 -6.48
C LEU A 231 25.41 -6.72 -5.04
N VAL A 232 24.48 -6.84 -4.10
CA VAL A 232 24.76 -7.08 -2.68
C VAL A 232 24.40 -8.52 -2.32
N ASP A 233 25.27 -9.20 -1.59
CA ASP A 233 24.96 -10.50 -1.00
C ASP A 233 24.13 -10.30 0.27
N VAL A 234 22.89 -10.80 0.25
CA VAL A 234 21.93 -10.71 1.36
C VAL A 234 21.64 -12.06 2.01
N THR A 235 22.46 -13.08 1.73
CA THR A 235 22.27 -14.45 2.26
C THR A 235 22.20 -14.47 3.79
N ALA A 236 23.01 -13.64 4.46
CA ALA A 236 23.01 -13.52 5.92
C ALA A 236 21.68 -13.00 6.50
N MET A 237 20.92 -12.21 5.72
CA MET A 237 19.60 -11.69 6.11
C MET A 237 18.48 -12.71 5.95
N LEU A 238 18.73 -13.81 5.23
CA LEU A 238 17.75 -14.87 4.94
C LEU A 238 18.18 -16.21 5.55
N PRO A 239 18.40 -16.26 6.88
CA PRO A 239 18.92 -17.46 7.51
C PRO A 239 17.94 -18.63 7.26
N GLY A 240 18.47 -19.76 6.81
CA GLY A 240 17.69 -20.99 6.59
C GLY A 240 16.83 -21.06 5.33
N LEU A 241 16.77 -19.99 4.53
CA LEU A 241 16.13 -20.05 3.22
C LEU A 241 16.95 -20.94 2.29
N LYS A 242 16.32 -21.95 1.69
CA LYS A 242 16.96 -22.75 0.63
C LYS A 242 16.73 -22.09 -0.73
N PHE A 243 17.82 -21.72 -1.41
CA PHE A 243 17.77 -21.09 -2.73
C PHE A 243 18.95 -21.55 -3.61
N HIS A 244 18.83 -21.36 -4.91
CA HIS A 244 19.93 -21.43 -5.86
C HIS A 244 20.50 -20.04 -6.10
N LYS A 245 21.80 -19.97 -6.35
CA LYS A 245 22.45 -18.75 -6.83
C LYS A 245 21.96 -18.39 -8.23
N GLY A 246 22.15 -17.13 -8.62
CA GLY A 246 21.85 -16.66 -9.97
C GLY A 246 22.62 -17.44 -11.04
N MET A 247 22.01 -17.53 -12.22
CA MET A 247 22.59 -18.21 -13.38
C MET A 247 23.67 -17.34 -14.03
N THR A 248 24.78 -17.96 -14.40
CA THR A 248 25.86 -17.30 -15.15
C THR A 248 25.77 -17.53 -16.65
N TYR A 249 24.93 -18.46 -17.09
CA TYR A 249 24.75 -18.81 -18.50
C TYR A 249 23.32 -19.28 -18.76
N TRP A 250 22.76 -18.89 -19.91
CA TRP A 250 21.44 -19.28 -20.39
C TRP A 250 21.36 -19.07 -21.90
N ARG A 251 20.28 -19.55 -22.51
CA ARG A 251 20.04 -19.43 -23.96
C ARG A 251 18.65 -18.84 -24.21
N PRO A 252 18.55 -17.65 -24.82
CA PRO A 252 17.27 -17.12 -25.26
C PRO A 252 16.63 -18.04 -26.30
N ALA A 253 15.30 -18.11 -26.29
CA ALA A 253 14.53 -18.89 -27.26
C ALA A 253 13.53 -18.02 -28.03
N SER A 254 13.28 -18.34 -29.29
CA SER A 254 12.17 -17.75 -30.06
C SER A 254 10.83 -18.35 -29.61
N LYS A 255 9.73 -17.78 -30.12
CA LYS A 255 8.36 -18.26 -29.87
C LYS A 255 8.15 -19.72 -30.32
N ASP A 256 8.91 -20.17 -31.32
CA ASP A 256 8.91 -21.56 -31.82
C ASP A 256 9.73 -22.52 -30.95
N MET A 257 10.18 -22.10 -29.75
CA MET A 257 11.02 -22.87 -28.83
C MET A 257 12.40 -23.26 -29.37
N VAL A 258 12.90 -22.54 -30.38
CA VAL A 258 14.28 -22.69 -30.88
C VAL A 258 15.20 -21.84 -30.01
N PHE A 259 16.21 -22.48 -29.41
CA PHE A 259 17.21 -21.84 -28.55
C PHE A 259 18.41 -21.38 -29.37
N TYR A 260 18.96 -20.22 -29.04
CA TYR A 260 20.12 -19.64 -29.73
C TYR A 260 21.29 -19.47 -28.76
N GLU A 261 22.50 -19.81 -29.24
CA GLU A 261 23.76 -19.62 -28.50
C GLU A 261 24.27 -18.19 -28.62
N LYS A 262 24.08 -17.58 -29.80
CA LYS A 262 24.52 -16.23 -30.11
C LYS A 262 23.43 -15.44 -30.83
N TYR A 263 23.50 -14.12 -30.75
CA TYR A 263 22.52 -13.25 -31.41
C TYR A 263 22.60 -13.34 -32.93
N GLU A 264 23.81 -13.55 -33.48
CA GLU A 264 24.05 -13.67 -34.92
C GLU A 264 23.32 -14.88 -35.54
N ASP A 265 23.00 -15.90 -34.72
CA ASP A 265 22.28 -17.09 -35.15
C ASP A 265 20.76 -16.88 -35.18
N VAL A 266 20.26 -15.75 -34.68
CA VAL A 266 18.83 -15.44 -34.61
C VAL A 266 18.33 -14.98 -35.99
N PRO A 267 17.38 -15.71 -36.62
CA PRO A 267 16.80 -15.32 -37.89
C PRO A 267 16.16 -13.93 -37.82
N GLU A 268 16.25 -13.16 -38.91
CA GLU A 268 15.76 -11.77 -38.98
C GLU A 268 14.31 -11.61 -38.47
N LYS A 269 13.43 -12.56 -38.79
CA LYS A 269 12.04 -12.59 -38.30
C LYS A 269 11.88 -12.57 -36.77
N TRP A 270 12.88 -13.03 -36.03
CA TRP A 270 12.87 -13.16 -34.58
C TRP A 270 13.72 -12.11 -33.85
N GLN A 271 14.51 -11.30 -34.55
CA GLN A 271 15.43 -10.32 -33.95
C GLN A 271 14.73 -9.19 -33.17
N THR A 272 13.45 -8.91 -33.46
CA THR A 272 12.64 -7.93 -32.70
C THR A 272 12.22 -8.47 -31.33
N VAL A 273 12.10 -9.81 -31.21
CA VAL A 273 11.67 -10.54 -30.01
C VAL A 273 12.88 -10.99 -29.20
N VAL A 274 13.86 -11.64 -29.84
CA VAL A 274 15.11 -12.08 -29.20
C VAL A 274 16.17 -11.02 -29.48
N ARG A 275 16.51 -10.23 -28.46
CA ARG A 275 17.38 -9.06 -28.58
C ARG A 275 18.81 -9.35 -28.08
N PRO A 276 19.83 -8.61 -28.54
CA PRO A 276 21.22 -8.86 -28.13
C PRO A 276 21.42 -8.81 -26.61
N GLN A 277 20.71 -7.92 -25.90
CA GLN A 277 20.83 -7.75 -24.45
C GLN A 277 20.22 -8.89 -23.63
N MET A 278 19.56 -9.86 -24.27
CA MET A 278 19.01 -11.04 -23.61
C MET A 278 20.03 -12.16 -23.45
N PHE A 279 21.18 -12.09 -24.13
CA PHE A 279 22.21 -13.11 -24.08
C PHE A 279 23.10 -12.96 -22.82
N PRO A 280 23.68 -14.06 -22.31
CA PRO A 280 24.53 -14.02 -21.14
C PRO A 280 25.81 -13.21 -21.38
N PRO A 281 26.44 -12.69 -20.30
CA PRO A 281 27.77 -12.10 -20.39
C PRO A 281 28.80 -13.10 -20.94
N LYS A 282 29.86 -12.58 -21.54
CA LYS A 282 31.00 -13.40 -21.94
C LYS A 282 31.66 -14.02 -20.70
N PRO A 283 32.22 -15.23 -20.78
CA PRO A 283 32.87 -15.89 -19.64
C PRO A 283 33.97 -15.05 -18.96
N GLU A 284 34.71 -14.27 -19.74
CA GLU A 284 35.76 -13.34 -19.27
C GLU A 284 35.23 -12.16 -18.43
N ASP A 285 33.97 -11.77 -18.63
CA ASP A 285 33.34 -10.64 -17.93
C ASP A 285 32.50 -11.08 -16.73
N LEU A 286 32.23 -12.39 -16.57
CA LEU A 286 31.41 -12.93 -15.48
C LEU A 286 31.79 -12.43 -14.08
N PRO A 287 33.07 -12.41 -13.68
CA PRO A 287 33.47 -11.94 -12.35
C PRO A 287 33.14 -10.47 -12.08
N LYS A 288 32.94 -9.65 -13.13
CA LYS A 288 32.61 -8.22 -13.00
C LYS A 288 31.19 -8.01 -12.47
N TYR A 289 30.27 -8.92 -12.79
CA TYR A 289 28.85 -8.73 -12.52
C TYR A 289 28.36 -9.43 -11.24
N ASN A 290 29.07 -10.44 -10.74
CA ASN A 290 28.70 -11.17 -9.52
C ASN A 290 27.24 -11.69 -9.51
N LEU A 291 26.77 -12.23 -10.65
CA LEU A 291 25.40 -12.73 -10.80
C LEU A 291 25.05 -13.85 -9.81
N ASP A 292 26.05 -14.51 -9.24
CA ASP A 292 25.86 -15.55 -8.23
C ASP A 292 25.30 -15.00 -6.90
N ARG A 293 25.28 -13.67 -6.71
CA ARG A 293 24.60 -12.98 -5.60
C ARG A 293 23.08 -12.87 -5.77
N CYS A 294 22.55 -13.14 -6.97
CA CYS A 294 21.12 -13.24 -7.16
C CYS A 294 20.56 -14.52 -6.50
N ILE A 295 19.29 -14.46 -6.10
CA ILE A 295 18.62 -15.52 -5.34
C ILE A 295 17.47 -16.09 -6.18
N ARG A 296 17.53 -17.39 -6.46
CA ARG A 296 16.46 -18.17 -7.12
C ARG A 296 15.82 -19.12 -6.12
N ILE A 297 14.54 -18.92 -5.84
CA ILE A 297 13.79 -19.75 -4.91
C ILE A 297 12.94 -20.72 -5.71
N LEU A 298 13.16 -22.01 -5.50
CA LEU A 298 12.44 -23.06 -6.22
C LEU A 298 11.43 -23.76 -5.31
N PRO A 299 10.19 -24.00 -5.78
CA PRO A 299 9.13 -24.58 -4.96
C PRO A 299 9.47 -25.93 -4.32
N HIS A 300 10.21 -26.79 -5.03
CA HIS A 300 10.53 -28.14 -4.58
C HIS A 300 11.62 -28.19 -3.49
N HIS A 301 12.29 -27.09 -3.19
CA HIS A 301 13.34 -27.07 -2.17
C HIS A 301 12.81 -27.07 -0.73
N GLN A 302 11.68 -26.40 -0.49
CA GLN A 302 11.16 -26.15 0.85
C GLN A 302 9.65 -25.86 0.87
N ASP A 303 8.92 -26.34 -0.14
CA ASP A 303 7.46 -26.23 -0.27
C ASP A 303 6.95 -24.77 -0.20
N THR A 304 7.48 -23.96 -1.09
CA THR A 304 7.13 -22.54 -1.23
C THR A 304 6.67 -22.24 -2.66
N GLY A 305 6.37 -20.97 -2.94
CA GLY A 305 6.30 -20.45 -4.30
C GLY A 305 7.67 -20.42 -4.99
N GLY A 306 7.65 -20.03 -6.26
CA GLY A 306 8.84 -19.74 -7.04
C GLY A 306 9.09 -18.25 -7.16
N PHE A 307 10.34 -17.82 -7.07
CA PHE A 307 10.66 -16.39 -7.03
C PHE A 307 12.13 -16.09 -7.37
N PHE A 308 12.38 -14.89 -7.90
CA PHE A 308 13.73 -14.36 -8.14
C PHE A 308 13.92 -13.03 -7.40
N VAL A 309 15.08 -12.84 -6.78
CA VAL A 309 15.44 -11.60 -6.08
C VAL A 309 16.88 -11.21 -6.40
N ALA A 310 17.10 -9.95 -6.73
CA ALA A 310 18.41 -9.32 -6.86
C ALA A 310 18.43 -8.01 -6.07
N VAL A 311 19.47 -7.82 -5.25
CA VAL A 311 19.62 -6.64 -4.40
C VAL A 311 20.78 -5.81 -4.90
N PHE A 312 20.54 -4.52 -5.10
CA PHE A 312 21.49 -3.55 -5.61
C PHE A 312 21.76 -2.45 -4.59
N GLU A 313 22.96 -1.89 -4.63
CA GLU A 313 23.34 -0.68 -3.94
C GLU A 313 23.98 0.29 -4.92
N LYS A 314 23.58 1.57 -4.87
CA LYS A 314 24.16 2.62 -5.71
C LYS A 314 25.33 3.26 -4.99
N VAL A 315 26.54 3.00 -5.47
CA VAL A 315 27.78 3.45 -4.80
C VAL A 315 28.28 4.81 -5.30
N SER A 316 27.85 5.23 -6.49
CA SER A 316 28.20 6.54 -7.05
C SER A 316 27.12 7.04 -8.02
N PRO A 317 27.11 8.34 -8.40
CA PRO A 317 26.22 8.84 -9.44
C PRO A 317 26.33 8.02 -10.74
N LEU A 318 25.21 7.85 -11.45
CA LEU A 318 25.18 7.07 -12.68
C LEU A 318 26.01 7.77 -13.76
N PRO A 319 26.60 7.02 -14.73
CA PRO A 319 27.43 7.62 -15.77
C PRO A 319 26.72 8.75 -16.53
N TRP A 320 25.44 8.56 -16.86
CA TRP A 320 24.62 9.53 -17.59
C TRP A 320 24.00 10.63 -16.70
N GLU A 321 24.20 10.59 -15.38
CA GLU A 321 23.83 11.71 -14.49
C GLU A 321 24.91 12.80 -14.48
N LYS A 322 26.17 12.45 -14.81
CA LYS A 322 27.32 13.38 -14.77
C LYS A 322 27.31 14.43 -15.88
N ASP A 323 26.61 14.16 -16.98
CA ASP A 323 26.54 15.05 -18.14
C ASP A 323 25.45 16.14 -18.03
N ILE A 324 24.66 16.12 -16.95
CA ILE A 324 23.67 17.15 -16.67
C ILE A 324 24.36 18.26 -15.86
N LYS A 325 25.03 19.19 -16.55
CA LYS A 325 25.38 20.48 -15.92
C LYS A 325 24.08 21.14 -15.45
N PRO A 326 24.05 21.76 -14.25
CA PRO A 326 22.95 22.66 -13.91
C PRO A 326 22.88 23.70 -15.03
N ALA A 327 21.71 23.88 -15.62
CA ALA A 327 21.51 25.00 -16.52
C ALA A 327 21.75 26.28 -15.69
N GLU A 328 22.95 26.85 -15.81
CA GLU A 328 23.17 28.24 -15.47
C GLU A 328 22.11 29.03 -16.22
N THR A 329 21.37 29.85 -15.49
CA THR A 329 20.47 30.86 -16.01
C THR A 329 21.26 31.82 -16.89
N SER A 330 21.50 31.44 -18.14
CA SER A 330 21.88 32.36 -19.19
C SER A 330 20.62 33.12 -19.57
N GLU A 331 20.59 34.41 -19.27
CA GLU A 331 19.62 35.37 -19.79
C GLU A 331 19.59 35.27 -21.32
N VAL A 332 18.65 34.47 -21.83
CA VAL A 332 18.29 34.51 -23.24
C VAL A 332 17.38 35.72 -23.38
N LYS A 333 17.89 36.79 -24.01
CA LYS A 333 17.07 37.90 -24.50
C LYS A 333 15.93 37.31 -25.34
N GLU A 334 14.70 37.44 -24.85
CA GLU A 334 13.50 37.09 -25.59
C GLU A 334 13.39 37.99 -26.83
N GLU A 335 13.75 37.45 -27.99
CA GLU A 335 13.11 37.88 -29.23
C GLU A 335 11.76 37.16 -29.32
N GLU A 336 10.68 37.93 -29.35
CA GLU A 336 9.30 37.45 -29.50
C GLU A 336 9.13 36.67 -30.81
N LYS A 337 9.34 35.35 -30.75
CA LYS A 337 8.69 34.41 -31.66
C LYS A 337 7.61 33.68 -30.88
N LYS A 338 6.35 33.99 -31.22
CA LYS A 338 5.16 33.31 -30.71
C LYS A 338 5.28 31.80 -30.94
N GLU A 339 5.71 31.05 -29.93
CA GLU A 339 5.56 29.60 -29.90
C GLU A 339 4.06 29.25 -29.88
N PRO A 340 3.62 28.21 -30.63
CA PRO A 340 2.25 27.72 -30.52
C PRO A 340 1.99 27.23 -29.08
N PRO A 341 0.79 27.44 -28.52
CA PRO A 341 0.52 27.13 -27.13
C PRO A 341 0.79 25.64 -26.86
N LYS A 342 1.78 25.35 -26.01
CA LYS A 342 2.02 24.00 -25.49
C LYS A 342 0.75 23.57 -24.77
N LYS A 343 -0.01 22.65 -25.38
CA LYS A 343 -1.13 21.97 -24.74
C LYS A 343 -0.60 21.38 -23.43
N LYS A 344 -1.10 21.85 -22.27
CA LYS A 344 -0.93 21.15 -20.99
C LYS A 344 -1.24 19.68 -21.25
N ARG A 345 -0.29 18.77 -20.99
CA ARG A 345 -0.56 17.32 -21.08
C ARG A 345 -1.76 17.06 -20.16
N ARG A 346 -2.91 16.74 -20.75
CA ARG A 346 -4.07 16.27 -19.99
C ARG A 346 -3.63 14.92 -19.41
N MET A 347 -3.39 14.87 -18.10
CA MET A 347 -3.30 13.58 -17.40
C MET A 347 -4.68 12.93 -17.55
N GLY A 348 -4.80 11.98 -18.46
CA GLY A 348 -6.05 11.27 -18.71
C GLY A 348 -6.45 10.42 -17.50
N GLY A 349 -7.75 10.31 -17.25
CA GLY A 349 -8.32 9.49 -16.16
C GLY A 349 -9.36 10.24 -15.33
N TYR A 350 -9.88 9.57 -14.29
CA TYR A 350 -10.78 10.17 -13.32
C TYR A 350 -10.12 11.38 -12.66
N ARG A 351 -10.88 12.47 -12.55
CA ARG A 351 -10.43 13.68 -11.87
C ARG A 351 -10.54 13.43 -10.37
N GLU A 352 -9.39 13.17 -9.75
CA GLU A 352 -9.31 13.02 -8.29
C GLU A 352 -9.71 14.33 -7.60
N ASP A 353 -10.30 14.19 -6.42
CA ASP A 353 -10.57 15.33 -5.56
C ASP A 353 -9.25 16.01 -5.15
N PRO A 354 -9.23 17.36 -5.06
CA PRO A 354 -8.01 18.12 -4.79
C PRO A 354 -7.46 17.84 -3.40
N PHE A 355 -6.13 17.90 -3.24
CA PHE A 355 -5.49 17.85 -1.92
C PHE A 355 -5.33 19.27 -1.35
N VAL A 356 -6.26 19.66 -0.47
CA VAL A 356 -6.29 21.02 0.09
C VAL A 356 -5.77 21.00 1.53
N PHE A 357 -4.52 21.43 1.70
CA PHE A 357 -3.88 21.58 3.01
C PHE A 357 -4.41 22.78 3.78
N PHE A 358 -4.40 22.68 5.10
CA PHE A 358 -4.78 23.78 5.99
C PHE A 358 -3.74 24.91 5.90
N SER A 359 -4.22 26.14 5.97
CA SER A 359 -3.40 27.36 6.02
C SER A 359 -2.64 27.55 7.33
N GLY A 360 -2.87 26.68 8.32
CA GLY A 360 -2.22 26.71 9.63
C GLY A 360 -3.24 26.88 10.75
N GLU A 361 -2.91 27.67 11.76
CA GLU A 361 -3.77 27.86 12.93
C GLU A 361 -5.03 28.70 12.64
N GLU A 362 -5.00 29.50 11.58
CA GLU A 362 -6.08 30.42 11.20
C GLU A 362 -7.19 29.73 10.37
N GLU A 363 -7.02 28.45 10.05
CA GLU A 363 -8.02 27.70 9.29
C GLU A 363 -9.36 27.66 10.03
N ASP A 364 -10.46 28.03 9.36
CA ASP A 364 -11.80 28.24 9.92
C ASP A 364 -12.27 27.24 11.00
N VAL A 365 -12.03 25.94 10.78
CA VAL A 365 -12.46 24.85 11.68
C VAL A 365 -11.42 24.47 12.73
N TYR A 366 -10.16 24.84 12.55
CA TYR A 366 -9.04 24.34 13.36
C TYR A 366 -9.02 24.90 14.79
N PRO A 367 -9.27 26.20 15.07
CA PRO A 367 -9.32 26.71 16.44
C PRO A 367 -10.30 25.95 17.35
N SER A 368 -11.50 25.63 16.81
CA SER A 368 -12.50 24.84 17.54
C SER A 368 -12.03 23.41 17.83
N ILE A 369 -11.32 22.78 16.90
CA ILE A 369 -10.73 21.45 17.10
C ILE A 369 -9.60 21.52 18.13
N LYS A 370 -8.68 22.47 18.00
CA LYS A 370 -7.52 22.67 18.89
C LYS A 370 -7.96 22.90 20.33
N GLU A 371 -8.94 23.77 20.55
CA GLU A 371 -9.49 24.04 21.88
C GLU A 371 -10.22 22.83 22.45
N PHE A 372 -11.09 22.18 21.66
CA PHE A 372 -11.89 21.06 22.13
C PHE A 372 -11.05 19.83 22.47
N TYR A 373 -10.04 19.49 21.65
CA TYR A 373 -9.14 18.36 21.89
C TYR A 373 -7.93 18.69 22.76
N ASP A 374 -7.82 19.94 23.20
CA ASP A 374 -6.69 20.43 24.00
C ASP A 374 -5.36 20.05 23.32
N LEU A 375 -5.29 20.26 21.99
CA LEU A 375 -4.17 19.79 21.18
C LEU A 375 -2.86 20.45 21.61
N GLN A 376 -1.81 19.65 21.74
CA GLN A 376 -0.48 20.11 22.14
C GLN A 376 0.11 21.10 21.11
N ARG A 377 1.01 21.98 21.59
CA ARG A 377 1.54 23.12 20.80
C ARG A 377 2.47 22.72 19.65
N ASP A 378 3.05 21.53 19.72
CA ASP A 378 3.95 20.97 18.72
C ASP A 378 3.20 20.33 17.53
N PHE A 379 1.87 20.16 17.64
CA PHE A 379 1.08 19.63 16.54
C PHE A 379 1.05 20.60 15.34
N ASN A 380 1.52 20.14 14.19
CA ASN A 380 1.56 20.92 12.96
C ASN A 380 0.22 20.86 12.19
N ALA A 381 -0.63 21.87 12.40
CA ALA A 381 -1.93 22.01 11.74
C ALA A 381 -1.86 21.96 10.21
N THR A 382 -0.74 22.40 9.61
CA THR A 382 -0.58 22.45 8.15
C THR A 382 -0.46 21.06 7.51
N CYS A 383 -0.26 20.01 8.32
CA CYS A 383 -0.27 18.62 7.89
C CYS A 383 -1.69 18.02 7.81
N LEU A 384 -2.71 18.79 8.19
CA LEU A 384 -4.10 18.44 7.95
C LEU A 384 -4.50 18.82 6.52
N LEU A 385 -5.23 17.93 5.86
CA LEU A 385 -5.77 18.16 4.53
C LEU A 385 -7.23 17.75 4.41
N THR A 386 -7.91 18.34 3.43
CA THR A 386 -9.26 17.98 3.01
C THR A 386 -9.28 17.69 1.52
N ARG A 387 -10.32 16.98 1.09
CA ARG A 387 -10.53 16.57 -0.31
C ARG A 387 -11.54 17.48 -1.03
N CYS A 388 -11.68 18.74 -0.60
CA CYS A 388 -12.62 19.69 -1.19
C CYS A 388 -12.13 21.13 -1.07
N HIS A 389 -12.18 21.90 -2.16
CA HIS A 389 -11.91 23.34 -2.11
C HIS A 389 -13.08 24.14 -1.52
N VAL A 390 -14.31 23.74 -1.83
CA VAL A 390 -15.53 24.50 -1.53
C VAL A 390 -16.54 23.58 -0.85
N GLY A 391 -17.24 24.13 0.15
CA GLY A 391 -18.29 23.43 0.89
C GLY A 391 -17.85 22.94 2.27
N LYS A 392 -18.75 22.22 2.94
CA LYS A 392 -18.49 21.73 4.30
C LYS A 392 -17.45 20.61 4.26
N LYS A 393 -16.32 20.82 4.93
CA LYS A 393 -15.29 19.82 5.18
C LYS A 393 -15.89 18.63 5.92
N LYS A 394 -16.11 17.51 5.21
CA LYS A 394 -16.69 16.27 5.78
C LYS A 394 -15.66 15.46 6.57
N ASN A 395 -14.49 15.26 5.98
CA ASN A 395 -13.40 14.46 6.54
C ASN A 395 -12.12 15.28 6.49
N ILE A 396 -11.33 15.23 7.56
CA ILE A 396 -10.00 15.81 7.65
C ILE A 396 -9.00 14.67 7.80
N TYR A 397 -7.98 14.68 6.96
CA TYR A 397 -6.93 13.68 6.91
C TYR A 397 -5.62 14.26 7.45
N LEU A 398 -4.81 13.43 8.08
CA LEU A 398 -3.47 13.78 8.55
C LEU A 398 -2.44 13.08 7.66
N VAL A 399 -1.42 13.81 7.25
CA VAL A 399 -0.23 13.28 6.56
C VAL A 399 1.04 13.61 7.33
N SER A 400 2.16 12.97 7.01
CA SER A 400 3.46 13.40 7.51
C SER A 400 3.95 14.70 6.85
N PRO A 401 4.83 15.47 7.52
CA PRO A 401 5.40 16.70 6.95
C PRO A 401 6.07 16.48 5.59
N ILE A 402 6.80 15.36 5.42
CA ILE A 402 7.44 15.04 4.13
C ILE A 402 6.42 14.70 3.04
N VAL A 403 5.33 13.99 3.38
CA VAL A 403 4.27 13.68 2.42
C VAL A 403 3.54 14.95 2.00
N LYS A 404 3.26 15.87 2.94
CA LYS A 404 2.72 17.20 2.61
C LYS A 404 3.59 17.91 1.58
N ASP A 405 4.89 18.01 1.85
CA ASP A 405 5.85 18.69 0.98
C ASP A 405 5.86 18.08 -0.44
N VAL A 406 5.94 16.74 -0.53
CA VAL A 406 5.90 16.02 -1.81
C VAL A 406 4.58 16.27 -2.55
N VAL A 407 3.43 16.21 -1.86
CA VAL A 407 2.13 16.44 -2.51
C VAL A 407 2.03 17.86 -3.04
N SER A 408 2.34 18.86 -2.21
CA SER A 408 2.23 20.29 -2.57
C SER A 408 3.11 20.68 -3.76
N LEU A 409 4.32 20.12 -3.88
CA LEU A 409 5.27 20.46 -4.94
C LEU A 409 5.04 19.68 -6.25
N ASN A 410 4.30 18.56 -6.21
CA ASN A 410 4.25 17.61 -7.32
C ASN A 410 2.85 17.25 -7.83
N GLU A 411 1.77 17.83 -7.29
CA GLU A 411 0.39 17.55 -7.75
C GLU A 411 0.21 17.80 -9.27
N GLY A 412 0.97 18.74 -9.85
CA GLY A 412 0.99 19.00 -11.29
C GLY A 412 1.88 18.08 -12.13
N LYS A 413 2.74 17.28 -11.51
CA LYS A 413 3.76 16.43 -12.17
C LYS A 413 3.40 14.95 -12.17
N ILE A 414 2.72 14.47 -11.13
CA ILE A 414 2.33 13.07 -10.97
C ILE A 414 0.89 12.98 -10.49
N LYS A 415 0.15 11.98 -11.00
CA LYS A 415 -1.22 11.72 -10.57
C LYS A 415 -1.19 11.02 -9.21
N ILE A 416 -1.69 11.69 -8.19
CA ILE A 416 -1.81 11.18 -6.83
C ILE A 416 -3.25 10.69 -6.62
N ILE A 417 -3.42 9.43 -6.23
CA ILE A 417 -4.73 8.81 -6.03
C ILE A 417 -5.20 8.99 -4.58
N ASN A 418 -4.34 8.70 -3.61
CA ASN A 418 -4.70 8.72 -2.20
C ASN A 418 -3.49 9.01 -1.31
N THR A 419 -3.71 9.71 -0.21
CA THR A 419 -2.73 9.89 0.86
C THR A 419 -3.43 10.29 2.15
N GLY A 420 -2.74 10.08 3.27
CA GLY A 420 -3.16 10.48 4.60
C GLY A 420 -4.14 9.51 5.26
N VAL A 421 -4.26 9.68 6.57
CA VAL A 421 -5.16 8.91 7.43
C VAL A 421 -6.31 9.78 7.91
N LYS A 422 -7.54 9.26 7.82
CA LYS A 422 -8.72 10.01 8.24
C LYS A 422 -8.66 10.18 9.76
N THR A 423 -8.54 11.42 10.20
CA THR A 423 -8.31 11.74 11.62
C THR A 423 -9.53 12.37 12.26
N PHE A 424 -10.21 13.27 11.56
CA PHE A 424 -11.44 13.89 12.03
C PHE A 424 -12.59 13.72 11.04
N VAL A 425 -13.79 13.50 11.57
CA VAL A 425 -15.03 13.35 10.81
C VAL A 425 -16.06 14.34 11.31
N ARG A 426 -16.68 15.08 10.39
CA ARG A 426 -17.69 16.08 10.71
C ARG A 426 -18.93 15.42 11.32
N CYS A 427 -19.49 16.04 12.35
CA CYS A 427 -20.73 15.67 13.01
C CYS A 427 -21.66 16.89 13.02
N ASP A 428 -22.79 16.80 12.32
CA ASP A 428 -23.76 17.90 12.20
C ASP A 428 -24.88 17.81 13.25
N ASN A 429 -24.53 17.71 14.54
CA ASN A 429 -25.51 17.72 15.63
C ASN A 429 -25.68 19.14 16.21
N LYS A 430 -26.93 19.56 16.43
CA LYS A 430 -27.30 20.94 16.81
C LYS A 430 -26.71 21.47 18.13
N ASN A 431 -26.24 20.59 19.02
CA ASN A 431 -25.75 20.93 20.37
C ASN A 431 -24.27 20.60 20.59
N MET A 432 -23.46 20.55 19.53
CA MET A 432 -22.03 20.21 19.65
C MET A 432 -21.15 21.45 19.76
N VAL A 433 -20.21 21.42 20.71
CA VAL A 433 -19.19 22.45 20.90
C VAL A 433 -18.15 22.41 19.77
N CYS A 434 -17.74 21.21 19.35
CA CYS A 434 -16.85 21.00 18.21
C CYS A 434 -17.58 20.20 17.12
N PRO A 435 -17.62 20.65 15.86
CA PRO A 435 -18.32 19.95 14.79
C PRO A 435 -17.56 18.73 14.26
N PHE A 436 -16.48 18.29 14.91
CA PHE A 436 -15.65 17.16 14.46
C PHE A 436 -15.42 16.15 15.57
N ARG A 437 -15.61 14.87 15.24
CA ARG A 437 -15.22 13.73 16.09
C ARG A 437 -13.92 13.11 15.61
N LEU A 438 -13.23 12.41 16.50
CA LEU A 438 -12.11 11.56 16.12
C LEU A 438 -12.60 10.38 15.25
N SER A 439 -11.72 9.95 14.36
CA SER A 439 -11.84 8.72 13.58
C SER A 439 -10.94 7.65 14.21
N GLN A 440 -11.41 6.40 14.28
CA GLN A 440 -10.59 5.29 14.77
C GLN A 440 -9.35 5.08 13.88
N GLU A 441 -9.49 5.30 12.56
CA GLU A 441 -8.41 5.21 11.58
C GLU A 441 -7.18 6.07 11.98
N GLY A 442 -7.36 7.36 12.21
CA GLY A 442 -6.24 8.27 12.53
C GLY A 442 -5.87 8.37 14.00
N LEU A 443 -6.52 7.59 14.88
CA LEU A 443 -6.35 7.72 16.32
C LEU A 443 -4.90 7.51 16.76
N GLN A 444 -4.25 6.45 16.28
CA GLN A 444 -2.85 6.16 16.63
C GLN A 444 -1.90 7.29 16.24
N SER A 445 -2.14 7.96 15.12
CA SER A 445 -1.26 9.05 14.66
C SER A 445 -1.45 10.35 15.43
N ILE A 446 -2.68 10.63 15.90
CA ILE A 446 -2.98 11.88 16.58
C ILE A 446 -2.99 11.75 18.11
N THR A 447 -3.09 10.54 18.66
CA THR A 447 -3.30 10.31 20.09
C THR A 447 -2.28 11.07 20.91
N GLN A 448 -0.98 11.01 20.59
CA GLN A 448 0.08 11.71 21.33
C GLN A 448 -0.14 13.23 21.49
N PHE A 449 -0.82 13.87 20.53
CA PHE A 449 -1.09 15.31 20.55
C PHE A 449 -2.38 15.68 21.27
N ILE A 450 -3.24 14.73 21.62
CA ILE A 450 -4.50 15.00 22.33
C ILE A 450 -4.21 15.27 23.81
N GLY A 451 -4.74 16.38 24.33
CA GLY A 451 -4.55 16.77 25.72
C GLY A 451 -5.36 15.92 26.72
N PRO A 452 -5.01 16.00 28.02
CA PRO A 452 -5.62 15.17 29.06
C PRO A 452 -7.11 15.43 29.24
N LYS A 453 -7.62 16.61 28.88
CA LYS A 453 -9.05 16.96 28.98
C LYS A 453 -9.97 16.09 28.14
N ARG A 454 -9.44 15.40 27.12
CA ARG A 454 -10.20 14.50 26.23
C ARG A 454 -9.81 13.03 26.36
N ARG A 455 -9.01 12.66 27.35
CA ARG A 455 -8.63 11.28 27.63
C ARG A 455 -9.37 10.76 28.85
N LEU A 456 -10.02 9.62 28.71
CA LEU A 456 -10.76 8.96 29.76
C LEU A 456 -10.14 7.58 29.99
N ARG A 457 -9.52 7.40 31.16
CA ARG A 457 -9.07 6.07 31.60
C ARG A 457 -10.28 5.23 31.97
N ILE A 458 -10.40 4.05 31.38
CA ILE A 458 -11.52 3.13 31.59
C ILE A 458 -11.03 1.81 32.18
N LEU A 459 -11.84 1.18 33.03
CA LEU A 459 -11.55 -0.14 33.58
C LEU A 459 -11.91 -1.26 32.60
N LYS A 460 -11.36 -2.45 32.83
CA LYS A 460 -11.54 -3.64 31.96
C LYS A 460 -13.03 -3.97 31.75
N GLU A 461 -13.78 -4.08 32.84
CA GLU A 461 -15.20 -4.45 32.85
C GLU A 461 -16.05 -3.41 32.10
N ASP A 462 -15.77 -2.12 32.33
CA ASP A 462 -16.47 -1.03 31.67
C ASP A 462 -16.15 -0.96 30.18
N LEU A 463 -14.89 -1.20 29.79
CA LEU A 463 -14.49 -1.27 28.39
C LEU A 463 -15.19 -2.43 27.67
N ILE A 464 -15.27 -3.61 28.31
CA ILE A 464 -16.02 -4.76 27.78
C ILE A 464 -17.49 -4.39 27.58
N LEU A 465 -18.13 -3.73 28.56
CA LEU A 465 -19.52 -3.30 28.47
C LEU A 465 -19.75 -2.36 27.28
N VAL A 466 -18.84 -1.41 27.06
CA VAL A 466 -18.92 -0.48 25.93
C VAL A 466 -18.72 -1.20 24.60
N LEU A 467 -17.77 -2.15 24.51
CA LEU A 467 -17.47 -2.89 23.29
C LEU A 467 -18.57 -3.89 22.91
N GLN A 468 -19.20 -4.54 23.89
CA GLN A 468 -20.29 -5.50 23.65
C GLN A 468 -21.59 -4.82 23.16
N ASN A 469 -21.74 -3.51 23.40
CA ASN A 469 -22.87 -2.74 22.91
C ASN A 469 -22.58 -2.17 21.52
N ASP A 470 -23.05 -2.88 20.50
CA ASP A 470 -22.96 -2.47 19.10
C ASP A 470 -24.14 -1.60 18.64
N ASN A 471 -25.16 -1.37 19.48
CA ASN A 471 -26.35 -0.62 19.11
C ASN A 471 -26.11 0.90 19.22
N PRO A 472 -26.01 1.63 18.08
CA PRO A 472 -25.74 3.06 18.10
C PRO A 472 -26.81 3.90 18.82
N SER A 473 -28.05 3.42 18.83
CA SER A 473 -29.22 4.11 19.34
C SER A 473 -29.43 3.89 20.84
N LYS A 474 -28.77 2.88 21.43
CA LYS A 474 -28.93 2.54 22.85
C LYS A 474 -27.56 2.34 23.52
N PRO A 475 -26.72 3.38 23.58
CA PRO A 475 -25.42 3.30 24.24
C PRO A 475 -25.58 3.00 25.74
N PRO A 476 -24.59 2.34 26.38
CA PRO A 476 -24.64 2.05 27.82
C PRO A 476 -24.83 3.31 28.66
N ASP A 477 -25.74 3.23 29.63
CA ASP A 477 -25.97 4.29 30.62
C ASP A 477 -24.80 4.37 31.58
N VAL A 478 -24.40 5.59 31.96
CA VAL A 478 -23.27 5.81 32.87
C VAL A 478 -23.45 5.07 34.21
N LYS A 479 -24.69 4.87 34.67
CA LYS A 479 -25.01 4.14 35.90
C LYS A 479 -24.62 2.66 35.89
N LEU A 480 -24.40 2.08 34.70
CA LEU A 480 -24.01 0.68 34.55
C LEU A 480 -22.49 0.47 34.72
N PHE A 481 -21.70 1.55 34.70
CA PHE A 481 -20.25 1.44 34.88
C PHE A 481 -19.86 1.35 36.34
N THR A 482 -18.63 0.97 36.61
CA THR A 482 -18.04 1.01 37.95
C THR A 482 -18.06 2.42 38.57
N GLU A 483 -18.06 2.51 39.90
CA GLU A 483 -18.05 3.80 40.61
C GLU A 483 -16.87 4.70 40.21
N GLN A 484 -15.71 4.09 39.91
CA GLN A 484 -14.53 4.80 39.45
C GLN A 484 -14.78 5.48 38.08
N THR A 485 -15.31 4.74 37.11
CA THR A 485 -15.62 5.29 35.79
C THR A 485 -16.75 6.32 35.89
N GLN A 486 -17.76 6.10 36.73
CA GLN A 486 -18.81 7.09 37.00
C GLN A 486 -18.24 8.42 37.54
N ALA A 487 -17.31 8.35 38.49
CA ALA A 487 -16.66 9.54 39.05
C ALA A 487 -15.86 10.29 37.97
N LEU A 488 -15.12 9.58 37.12
CA LEU A 488 -14.35 10.18 36.03
C LEU A 488 -15.25 10.84 34.97
N VAL A 489 -16.38 10.23 34.62
CA VAL A 489 -17.31 10.73 33.58
C VAL A 489 -18.16 11.92 34.05
N LYS A 490 -18.35 12.09 35.37
CA LYS A 490 -19.18 13.14 35.95
C LYS A 490 -18.72 14.54 35.53
N ASP A 491 -17.42 14.81 35.65
CA ASP A 491 -16.82 16.12 35.36
C ASP A 491 -16.19 16.20 33.95
N PHE A 492 -16.28 15.12 33.17
CA PHE A 492 -15.73 15.05 31.83
C PHE A 492 -16.65 15.70 30.79
N ALA A 493 -16.16 16.52 29.85
CA ALA A 493 -17.02 17.23 28.90
C ALA A 493 -17.67 16.30 27.84
N THR A 494 -18.89 16.61 27.38
CA THR A 494 -19.62 15.85 26.33
C THR A 494 -18.88 15.83 24.99
N GLY A 495 -19.18 14.82 24.16
CA GLY A 495 -18.68 14.68 22.79
C GLY A 495 -17.58 13.61 22.65
N SER A 496 -16.83 13.69 21.55
CA SER A 496 -15.82 12.69 21.18
C SER A 496 -14.57 12.75 22.05
N CYS A 497 -14.12 11.60 22.54
CA CYS A 497 -12.98 11.46 23.46
C CYS A 497 -12.12 10.25 23.10
N VAL A 498 -11.01 10.10 23.81
CA VAL A 498 -10.13 8.93 23.76
C VAL A 498 -10.39 8.08 25.00
N LEU A 499 -10.69 6.81 24.80
CA LEU A 499 -10.78 5.81 25.87
C LEU A 499 -9.44 5.11 25.97
N GLU A 500 -8.87 5.09 27.17
CA GLU A 500 -7.56 4.51 27.43
C GLU A 500 -7.68 3.40 28.46
N TYR A 501 -7.20 2.22 28.09
CA TYR A 501 -7.09 1.08 28.98
C TYR A 501 -5.63 0.66 29.08
N LYS A 502 -5.16 0.48 30.32
CA LYS A 502 -3.82 -0.01 30.63
C LYS A 502 -3.91 -1.09 31.69
N GLU A 503 -3.47 -2.28 31.35
CA GLU A 503 -3.33 -3.42 32.26
C GLU A 503 -1.85 -3.78 32.38
N ALA A 504 -1.30 -3.66 33.58
CA ALA A 504 0.06 -4.11 33.89
C ALA A 504 0.00 -5.61 34.21
N GLY A 505 0.44 -6.45 33.27
CA GLY A 505 0.56 -7.89 33.45
C GLY A 505 1.95 -8.30 33.95
N GLN A 506 2.08 -9.52 34.46
CA GLN A 506 3.38 -10.10 34.84
C GLN A 506 4.30 -10.36 33.63
N ASP A 507 3.74 -10.63 32.44
CA ASP A 507 4.48 -10.99 31.22
C ASP A 507 4.31 -9.99 30.05
N SER A 508 3.29 -9.13 30.05
CA SER A 508 3.08 -8.10 29.03
C SER A 508 2.16 -6.98 29.52
N ASN A 509 2.47 -5.73 29.16
CA ASN A 509 1.58 -4.60 29.38
C ASN A 509 0.61 -4.48 28.20
N LEU A 510 -0.69 -4.56 28.48
CA LEU A 510 -1.73 -4.33 27.46
C LEU A 510 -2.18 -2.88 27.52
N GLU A 511 -1.94 -2.13 26.45
CA GLU A 511 -2.41 -0.76 26.27
C GLU A 511 -3.36 -0.69 25.08
N LEU A 512 -4.60 -0.24 25.32
CA LEU A 512 -5.61 -0.07 24.29
C LEU A 512 -6.10 1.38 24.27
N THR A 513 -6.18 1.93 23.06
CA THR A 513 -6.66 3.29 22.82
C THR A 513 -7.78 3.25 21.78
N LEU A 514 -8.94 3.80 22.12
CA LEU A 514 -10.12 3.78 21.25
C LEU A 514 -10.81 5.14 21.18
N VAL A 515 -11.49 5.42 20.07
CA VAL A 515 -12.38 6.58 20.01
C VAL A 515 -13.64 6.29 20.81
N GLY A 516 -13.92 7.15 21.78
CA GLY A 516 -15.15 7.15 22.55
C GLY A 516 -16.06 8.34 22.23
N TRP A 517 -17.27 8.26 22.75
CA TRP A 517 -18.21 9.36 22.80
C TRP A 517 -18.91 9.42 24.14
N ARG A 518 -18.73 10.53 24.85
CA ARG A 518 -19.41 10.84 26.10
C ARG A 518 -20.70 11.61 25.81
N GLY A 519 -21.83 10.95 25.99
CA GLY A 519 -23.16 11.57 26.04
C GLY A 519 -23.44 12.19 27.41
N VAL A 520 -24.65 12.74 27.59
CA VAL A 520 -25.06 13.34 28.88
C VAL A 520 -25.21 12.26 29.96
N HIS A 521 -25.75 11.10 29.60
CA HIS A 521 -25.99 9.96 30.49
C HIS A 521 -25.40 8.65 29.94
N SER A 522 -24.55 8.70 28.92
CA SER A 522 -24.04 7.50 28.25
C SER A 522 -22.59 7.62 27.84
N LEU A 523 -21.93 6.47 27.66
CA LEU A 523 -20.59 6.37 27.10
C LEU A 523 -20.58 5.27 26.03
N ARG A 524 -19.99 5.56 24.87
CA ARG A 524 -19.97 4.65 23.71
C ARG A 524 -18.59 4.57 23.08
N ALA A 525 -18.21 3.40 22.54
CA ALA A 525 -17.05 3.24 21.67
C ALA A 525 -17.45 3.38 20.20
N TYR A 526 -16.57 4.02 19.44
CA TYR A 526 -16.68 4.20 17.99
C TYR A 526 -15.66 3.31 17.29
N THR A 527 -15.90 2.01 17.37
CA THR A 527 -15.09 0.97 16.72
C THR A 527 -15.90 0.27 15.63
N ALA A 528 -15.22 -0.22 14.60
CA ALA A 528 -15.86 -1.12 13.64
C ALA A 528 -15.99 -2.52 14.26
N THR A 529 -16.92 -3.33 13.77
CA THR A 529 -17.14 -4.69 14.27
C THR A 529 -15.86 -5.55 14.30
N PRO A 530 -14.99 -5.55 13.26
CA PRO A 530 -13.74 -6.31 13.30
C PRO A 530 -12.82 -5.88 14.46
N ASP A 531 -12.67 -4.56 14.68
CA ASP A 531 -11.84 -4.02 15.77
C ASP A 531 -12.44 -4.40 17.13
N THR A 532 -13.76 -4.31 17.29
CA THR A 532 -14.45 -4.74 18.51
C THR A 532 -14.16 -6.20 18.85
N VAL A 533 -14.24 -7.10 17.86
CA VAL A 533 -13.92 -8.52 18.06
C VAL A 533 -12.46 -8.70 18.49
N HIS A 534 -11.54 -7.97 17.86
CA HIS A 534 -10.12 -7.98 18.21
C HIS A 534 -9.90 -7.54 19.67
N TYR A 535 -10.46 -6.40 20.07
CA TYR A 535 -10.32 -5.87 21.44
C TYR A 535 -10.95 -6.79 22.49
N LEU A 536 -12.16 -7.31 22.24
CA LEU A 536 -12.80 -8.27 23.16
C LEU A 536 -11.93 -9.53 23.36
N ARG A 537 -11.27 -10.01 22.30
CA ARG A 537 -10.35 -11.14 22.39
C ARG A 537 -9.12 -10.82 23.24
N LEU A 538 -8.49 -9.65 23.06
CA LEU A 538 -7.35 -9.22 23.89
C LEU A 538 -7.73 -9.07 25.36
N LEU A 539 -8.97 -8.62 25.64
CA LEU A 539 -9.48 -8.48 27.00
C LEU A 539 -9.92 -9.81 27.64
N GLY A 540 -9.92 -10.92 26.90
CA GLY A 540 -10.43 -12.21 27.36
C GLY A 540 -11.95 -12.23 27.59
N ALA A 541 -12.69 -11.33 26.93
CA ALA A 541 -14.13 -11.16 27.08
C ALA A 541 -14.93 -12.11 26.17
N ASP A 542 -16.23 -12.22 26.43
CA ASP A 542 -17.12 -12.98 25.55
C ASP A 542 -17.36 -12.22 24.23
N TYR A 543 -17.01 -12.88 23.13
CA TYR A 543 -17.24 -12.44 21.75
C TYR A 543 -18.08 -13.47 20.95
N SER A 544 -18.73 -14.43 21.63
CA SER A 544 -19.54 -15.50 21.03
C SER A 544 -20.61 -14.98 20.06
N LYS A 545 -21.16 -13.79 20.35
CA LYS A 545 -22.09 -13.05 19.47
C LYS A 545 -21.57 -12.89 18.04
N TYR A 546 -20.26 -12.76 17.86
CA TYR A 546 -19.61 -12.56 16.55
C TYR A 546 -19.05 -13.85 15.96
N ASP A 547 -18.93 -14.93 16.75
CA ASP A 547 -18.38 -16.21 16.31
C ASP A 547 -19.46 -17.12 15.70
N VAL A 548 -19.95 -16.71 14.52
CA VAL A 548 -21.05 -17.40 13.84
C VAL A 548 -20.55 -18.66 13.14
N ASN A 549 -21.12 -19.82 13.49
CA ASN A 549 -20.93 -21.05 12.74
C ASN A 549 -21.92 -21.11 11.56
N LYS A 550 -21.41 -20.80 10.35
CA LYS A 550 -22.20 -20.82 9.11
C LYS A 550 -22.80 -22.20 8.77
N PHE A 551 -22.21 -23.29 9.23
CA PHE A 551 -22.70 -24.65 8.94
C PHE A 551 -23.97 -24.96 9.73
N LYS A 552 -24.08 -24.45 10.97
CA LYS A 552 -25.29 -24.58 11.79
C LYS A 552 -26.39 -23.59 11.39
N LYS A 553 -26.00 -22.41 10.92
CA LYS A 553 -26.96 -21.42 10.43
C LYS A 553 -27.68 -21.87 9.15
N ALA A 554 -27.01 -22.69 8.32
CA ALA A 554 -27.57 -23.23 7.08
C ALA A 554 -28.55 -24.40 7.33
N SER A 555 -28.45 -25.12 8.45
CA SER A 555 -29.38 -26.20 8.80
C SER A 555 -30.71 -25.71 9.41
N ASP A 556 -30.78 -24.43 9.81
CA ASP A 556 -31.96 -23.81 10.42
C ASP A 556 -32.83 -23.02 9.41
N VAL A 557 -32.48 -23.06 8.11
CA VAL A 557 -33.26 -22.44 7.03
C VAL A 557 -34.10 -23.54 6.34
N PRO A 558 -35.44 -23.45 6.30
CA PRO A 558 -36.28 -24.39 5.55
C PRO A 558 -35.90 -24.37 4.07
N ASP A 559 -35.89 -25.53 3.41
CA ASP A 559 -35.58 -25.67 1.98
C ASP A 559 -36.42 -24.73 1.10
N GLY A 560 -35.83 -23.60 0.71
CA GLY A 560 -36.42 -22.59 -0.14
C GLY A 560 -35.80 -21.23 0.16
N GLU A 561 -35.04 -20.69 -0.80
CA GLU A 561 -34.29 -19.42 -0.74
C GLU A 561 -32.88 -19.48 -0.13
N THR A 562 -31.99 -20.25 -0.76
CA THR A 562 -30.56 -19.88 -0.76
C THR A 562 -30.30 -18.85 -1.85
N GLU A 563 -30.53 -17.57 -1.57
CA GLU A 563 -29.80 -16.50 -2.24
C GLU A 563 -28.38 -16.44 -1.65
N ALA A 564 -27.41 -16.77 -2.48
CA ALA A 564 -26.00 -16.61 -2.19
C ALA A 564 -25.68 -15.11 -2.07
N ASN A 565 -25.74 -14.57 -0.85
CA ASN A 565 -25.05 -13.32 -0.53
C ASN A 565 -23.54 -13.61 -0.47
N ASP A 566 -22.96 -13.68 -1.67
CA ASP A 566 -21.53 -13.76 -1.90
C ASP A 566 -20.92 -12.42 -1.53
N VAL A 567 -20.28 -12.35 -0.36
CA VAL A 567 -19.32 -11.30 -0.07
C VAL A 567 -18.11 -11.59 -0.94
N THR A 568 -18.14 -11.04 -2.15
CA THR A 568 -17.04 -11.05 -3.11
C THR A 568 -15.83 -10.34 -2.49
N GLU A 569 -14.92 -11.12 -1.89
CA GLU A 569 -13.50 -10.76 -1.95
C GLU A 569 -13.11 -10.88 -3.44
N THR A 570 -13.08 -9.74 -4.13
CA THR A 570 -12.66 -9.66 -5.53
C THR A 570 -11.25 -10.23 -5.70
N GLU A 571 -11.15 -11.34 -6.40
CA GLU A 571 -9.91 -11.73 -7.08
C GLU A 571 -9.66 -10.75 -8.23
N PRO A 572 -8.42 -10.25 -8.42
CA PRO A 572 -8.08 -9.56 -9.66
C PRO A 572 -7.92 -10.62 -10.76
N THR A 573 -9.00 -10.93 -11.48
CA THR A 573 -8.92 -11.65 -12.74
C THR A 573 -8.48 -10.67 -13.84
N GLU A 574 -7.28 -10.87 -14.38
CA GLU A 574 -6.86 -10.26 -15.64
C GLU A 574 -7.71 -10.81 -16.79
N SER A 575 -8.58 -10.00 -17.39
CA SER A 575 -9.08 -10.26 -18.76
C SER A 575 -9.58 -9.00 -19.46
N THR A 576 -8.80 -8.57 -20.44
CA THR A 576 -9.16 -8.10 -21.80
C THR A 576 -10.45 -7.30 -22.00
N SER A 577 -10.24 -6.06 -22.45
CA SER A 577 -11.18 -5.12 -23.05
C SER A 577 -12.07 -5.68 -24.16
N ALA A 578 -13.36 -5.35 -24.11
CA ALA A 578 -14.14 -4.95 -25.29
C ALA A 578 -15.26 -4.00 -24.81
N ALA A 579 -15.23 -2.76 -25.31
CA ALA A 579 -16.23 -1.75 -25.06
C ALA A 579 -17.44 -1.97 -25.98
N ALA A 580 -18.64 -1.74 -25.45
CA ALA A 580 -19.80 -1.32 -26.22
C ALA A 580 -20.62 -0.37 -25.35
N ASP A 581 -20.85 0.83 -25.90
CA ASP A 581 -21.69 1.90 -25.39
C ASP A 581 -23.11 1.42 -25.04
N GLU A 582 -23.69 1.98 -23.98
CA GLU A 582 -25.07 2.44 -24.04
C GLU A 582 -25.33 3.53 -22.99
N SER A 583 -25.46 4.75 -23.49
CA SER A 583 -25.92 5.94 -22.78
C SER A 583 -27.45 5.90 -22.64
N GLY A 584 -27.97 6.09 -21.42
CA GLY A 584 -29.41 6.24 -21.19
C GLY A 584 -29.72 7.09 -19.95
N THR A 585 -29.71 8.41 -20.12
CA THR A 585 -30.36 9.36 -19.19
C THR A 585 -31.81 9.59 -19.61
N ASN A 586 -32.73 9.36 -18.67
CA ASN A 586 -34.12 9.80 -18.72
C ASN A 586 -34.24 11.33 -18.76
N GLY A 587 -35.26 11.84 -19.47
CA GLY A 587 -35.84 13.15 -19.16
C GLY A 587 -36.65 13.88 -20.24
N ALA A 588 -37.92 13.50 -20.38
CA ALA A 588 -39.11 14.34 -20.65
C ALA A 588 -39.27 15.14 -21.97
N GLY A 589 -40.45 14.98 -22.58
CA GLY A 589 -41.09 16.05 -23.36
C GLY A 589 -41.85 15.62 -24.62
N ALA A 590 -43.17 15.47 -24.48
CA ALA A 590 -44.26 15.84 -25.40
C ALA A 590 -44.30 15.37 -26.89
N ASP A 591 -45.54 15.01 -27.27
CA ASP A 591 -46.18 15.22 -28.57
C ASP A 591 -45.95 14.24 -29.74
N THR A 592 -47.02 13.43 -29.93
CA THR A 592 -47.78 13.17 -31.17
C THR A 592 -47.13 12.61 -32.44
N GLU A 593 -47.87 11.62 -32.93
CA GLU A 593 -48.15 11.25 -34.33
C GLU A 593 -47.35 10.14 -35.02
N MET A 594 -48.17 9.18 -35.46
CA MET A 594 -47.93 8.01 -36.29
C MET A 594 -47.17 8.33 -37.57
N VAL A 595 -46.49 7.31 -38.12
CA VAL A 595 -46.59 6.86 -39.55
C VAL A 595 -45.56 5.74 -39.79
N GLU A 596 -46.06 4.53 -40.04
CA GLU A 596 -45.39 3.42 -40.77
C GLU A 596 -44.98 3.87 -42.21
N PRO A 597 -44.14 3.18 -43.02
CA PRO A 597 -44.01 1.72 -43.09
C PRO A 597 -42.67 1.12 -43.60
N SER A 598 -42.73 -0.21 -43.68
CA SER A 598 -42.21 -1.09 -44.74
C SER A 598 -40.77 -1.62 -44.65
N ALA A 599 -40.78 -2.94 -44.46
CA ALA A 599 -39.68 -3.87 -44.62
C ALA A 599 -39.26 -4.05 -46.08
N SER A 600 -37.97 -4.29 -46.26
CA SER A 600 -37.41 -5.31 -47.15
C SER A 600 -36.00 -5.65 -46.70
#